data_AF-A0A378VY16-F1
#
_entry.id   AF-A0A378VY16-F1
#
_cell.length_a   1.000
_cell.length_b   1.000
_cell.length_c   1.000
_cell.angle_alpha   90.00
_cell.angle_beta   90.00
_cell.angle_gamma   90.00
#
_symmetry.space_group_name_H-M   'P 1'
#
loop_
_entity.id
_entity.type
_entity.pdbx_description
1 polymer ?
#
loop_
_entity_poly.entity_id
_entity_poly.type
_entity_poly.pdbx_seq_one_letter_code
_entity_poly.pdbx_strand_id
1 'polypeptide(L)'
;MLAAVGRRPNVDNIGLENINIDKDARGVPVADPLTMQTSIPHIFIAGDASNQLPLLHEAADQGKIAGDNAGRYPNIGSGLRRSTIGVVFTSPQIGFVGLKYAQVAAQYQADEFVIGEVSFKIKVAAA
;
A
#
# COMPACT_ATOMS: atom_id res chain seq x y z
N MET A 1 -17.22 18.52 -15.08
CA MET A 1 -16.00 18.60 -14.24
C MET A 1 -15.76 17.23 -13.65
N LEU A 2 -14.54 16.70 -13.76
CA LEU A 2 -14.12 15.44 -13.13
C LEU A 2 -13.07 15.77 -12.05
N ALA A 3 -13.30 15.34 -10.81
CA ALA A 3 -12.35 15.51 -9.72
C ALA A 3 -11.64 14.19 -9.44
N ALA A 4 -10.32 14.15 -9.68
CA ALA A 4 -9.46 12.99 -9.46
C ALA A 4 -8.15 13.38 -8.74
N VAL A 5 -8.24 14.32 -7.79
CA VAL A 5 -7.08 14.90 -7.07
C VAL A 5 -6.56 14.03 -5.92
N GLY A 6 -7.29 12.97 -5.56
CA GLY A 6 -6.94 12.07 -4.47
C GLY A 6 -8.17 11.49 -3.79
N ARG A 7 -7.93 10.59 -2.83
CA ARG A 7 -8.95 9.97 -1.97
C ARG A 7 -8.55 10.18 -0.51
N ARG A 8 -9.54 10.24 0.37
CA ARG A 8 -9.36 10.30 1.82
C ARG A 8 -9.88 9.00 2.44
N PRO A 9 -9.18 8.39 3.40
CA PRO A 9 -9.67 7.23 4.14
C PRO A 9 -10.92 7.58 4.97
N ASN A 10 -11.90 6.67 4.97
CA ASN A 10 -13.15 6.81 5.75
C ASN A 10 -12.92 6.37 7.20
N VAL A 11 -12.20 7.20 7.95
CA VAL A 11 -11.88 6.98 9.37
C VAL A 11 -12.43 8.12 10.25
N ASP A 12 -13.15 9.05 9.66
CA ASP A 12 -13.90 10.10 10.32
C ASP A 12 -15.28 9.61 10.75
N ASN A 13 -15.85 10.23 11.80
CA ASN A 13 -17.21 9.99 12.29
C ASN A 13 -17.51 8.54 12.72
N ILE A 14 -16.48 7.77 13.12
CA ILE A 14 -16.62 6.41 13.67
C ILE A 14 -16.25 6.33 15.17
N GLY A 15 -16.10 7.49 15.83
CA GLY A 15 -15.81 7.55 17.26
C GLY A 15 -14.34 7.37 17.65
N LEU A 16 -13.39 7.56 16.73
CA LEU A 16 -11.95 7.46 17.01
C LEU A 16 -11.45 8.51 18.01
N GLU A 17 -12.23 9.56 18.26
CA GLU A 17 -12.02 10.57 19.28
C GLU A 17 -12.33 10.07 20.70
N ASN A 18 -13.10 9.00 20.83
CA ASN A 18 -13.50 8.42 22.12
C ASN A 18 -12.54 7.33 22.61
N ILE A 19 -11.51 7.01 21.83
CA ILE A 19 -10.53 5.96 22.14
C ILE A 19 -9.11 6.52 22.02
N ASN A 20 -8.21 6.02 22.86
CA ASN A 20 -6.80 6.40 22.83
C ASN A 20 -6.04 5.61 21.77
N ILE A 21 -6.28 5.93 20.49
CA ILE A 21 -5.66 5.28 19.33
C ILE A 21 -4.66 6.22 18.64
N ASP A 22 -3.49 5.69 18.33
CA ASP A 22 -2.42 6.44 17.67
C ASP A 22 -2.81 6.67 16.21
N LYS A 23 -2.69 7.93 15.77
CA LYS A 23 -3.06 8.37 14.42
C LYS A 23 -1.88 9.08 13.77
N ASP A 24 -1.78 8.98 12.46
CA ASP A 24 -0.83 9.76 11.67
C ASP A 24 -1.24 11.25 11.61
N ALA A 25 -0.42 12.08 10.98
CA ALA A 25 -0.70 13.51 10.81
C ALA A 25 -1.98 13.83 10.02
N ARG A 26 -2.60 12.83 9.37
CA ARG A 26 -3.85 12.94 8.61
C ARG A 26 -5.05 12.40 9.39
N GLY A 27 -4.85 11.92 10.62
CA GLY A 27 -5.90 11.37 11.47
C GLY A 27 -6.23 9.90 11.20
N VAL A 28 -5.39 9.18 10.45
CA VAL A 28 -5.58 7.75 10.13
C VAL A 28 -4.91 6.89 11.19
N PRO A 29 -5.58 5.88 11.76
CA PRO A 29 -4.94 4.95 12.70
C PRO A 29 -3.67 4.35 12.13
N VAL A 30 -2.58 4.47 12.87
CA VAL A 30 -1.31 3.81 12.51
C VAL A 30 -1.45 2.33 12.81
N ALA A 31 -0.98 1.48 11.90
CA ALA A 31 -1.03 0.04 12.08
C ALA A 31 0.25 -0.65 11.62
N ASP A 32 0.58 -1.75 12.30
CA ASP A 32 1.66 -2.64 11.94
C ASP A 32 1.40 -3.22 10.53
N PRO A 33 2.32 -3.08 9.55
CA PRO A 33 2.11 -3.52 8.17
C PRO A 33 2.00 -5.04 7.97
N LEU A 34 2.39 -5.84 8.96
CA LEU A 34 2.36 -7.30 8.91
C LEU A 34 1.18 -7.88 9.69
N THR A 35 0.70 -7.23 10.74
CA THR A 35 -0.42 -7.76 11.55
C THR A 35 -1.72 -7.00 11.37
N MET A 36 -1.68 -5.80 10.78
CA MET A 36 -2.79 -4.83 10.69
C MET A 36 -3.28 -4.30 12.05
N GLN A 37 -2.56 -4.56 13.14
CA GLN A 37 -2.91 -4.07 14.47
C GLN A 37 -2.60 -2.58 14.62
N THR A 38 -3.52 -1.88 15.28
CA THR A 38 -3.31 -0.50 15.72
C THR A 38 -2.64 -0.47 17.10
N SER A 39 -2.47 0.72 17.69
CA SER A 39 -1.96 0.85 19.07
C SER A 39 -2.89 0.23 20.12
N ILE A 40 -4.17 0.00 19.77
CA ILE A 40 -5.10 -0.76 20.60
C ILE A 40 -5.10 -2.22 20.12
N PRO A 41 -4.63 -3.20 20.92
CA PRO A 41 -4.27 -4.54 20.44
C PRO A 41 -5.37 -5.34 19.73
N HIS A 42 -6.64 -5.07 20.05
CA HIS A 42 -7.80 -5.75 19.48
C HIS A 42 -8.51 -4.92 18.38
N ILE A 43 -7.95 -3.77 18.00
CA ILE A 43 -8.45 -2.94 16.89
C ILE A 43 -7.47 -3.07 15.72
N PHE A 44 -8.03 -3.39 14.56
CA PHE A 44 -7.30 -3.61 13.31
C PHE A 44 -7.83 -2.67 12.23
N ILE A 45 -6.99 -2.34 11.26
CA ILE A 45 -7.36 -1.51 10.10
C ILE A 45 -6.76 -2.09 8.82
N ALA A 46 -7.56 -2.16 7.76
CA ALA A 46 -7.17 -2.79 6.50
C ALA A 46 -7.76 -2.06 5.28
N GLY A 47 -7.18 -2.31 4.10
CA GLY A 47 -7.60 -1.71 2.84
C GLY A 47 -7.38 -0.20 2.79
N ASP A 48 -8.19 0.48 1.96
CA ASP A 48 -8.15 1.94 1.79
C ASP A 48 -8.27 2.71 3.12
N ALA A 49 -8.90 2.14 4.15
CA ALA A 49 -9.00 2.76 5.48
C ALA A 49 -7.62 2.96 6.15
N SER A 50 -6.69 2.01 5.94
CA SER A 50 -5.33 2.07 6.49
C SER A 50 -4.44 3.08 5.76
N ASN A 51 -4.81 3.44 4.53
CA ASN A 51 -4.05 4.30 3.62
C ASN A 51 -2.60 3.86 3.33
N GLN A 52 -2.23 2.62 3.65
CA GLN A 52 -0.87 2.12 3.41
C GLN A 52 -0.59 1.93 1.91
N LEU A 53 -1.42 1.13 1.23
CA LEU A 53 -1.35 0.87 -0.21
C LEU A 53 -2.78 0.71 -0.80
N PRO A 54 -3.40 1.79 -1.32
CA PRO A 54 -4.76 1.79 -1.87
C PRO A 54 -4.88 1.05 -3.21
N LEU A 55 -4.69 -0.27 -3.19
CA LEU A 55 -4.78 -1.16 -4.34
C LEU A 55 -5.69 -2.34 -3.98
N LEU A 56 -6.53 -2.76 -4.92
CA LEU A 56 -7.55 -3.79 -4.67
C LEU A 56 -6.95 -5.10 -4.12
N HIS A 57 -5.85 -5.59 -4.70
CA HIS A 57 -5.22 -6.83 -4.26
C HIS A 57 -4.51 -6.68 -2.91
N GLU A 58 -3.95 -5.51 -2.61
CA GLU A 58 -3.38 -5.20 -1.29
C GLU A 58 -4.49 -5.16 -0.23
N ALA A 59 -5.62 -4.54 -0.53
CA ALA A 59 -6.77 -4.50 0.37
C ALA A 59 -7.32 -5.90 0.67
N ALA A 60 -7.33 -6.80 -0.32
CA ALA A 60 -7.72 -8.20 -0.12
C ALA A 60 -6.77 -8.95 0.83
N ASP A 61 -5.46 -8.77 0.66
CA ASP A 61 -4.46 -9.37 1.54
C ASP A 61 -4.53 -8.80 2.96
N GLN A 62 -4.60 -7.48 3.09
CA GLN A 62 -4.76 -6.80 4.38
C GLN A 62 -6.03 -7.24 5.09
N GLY A 63 -7.15 -7.36 4.37
CA GLY A 63 -8.41 -7.86 4.90
C GLY A 63 -8.31 -9.29 5.41
N LYS A 64 -7.59 -10.16 4.69
CA LYS A 64 -7.30 -11.54 5.16
C LYS A 64 -6.48 -11.54 6.45
N ILE A 65 -5.44 -10.70 6.53
CA ILE A 65 -4.56 -10.60 7.70
C ILE A 65 -5.32 -10.07 8.92
N ALA A 66 -6.03 -8.95 8.75
CA ALA A 66 -6.81 -8.33 9.82
C ALA A 66 -7.94 -9.26 10.29
N GLY A 67 -8.67 -9.89 9.36
CA GLY A 67 -9.75 -10.81 9.68
C GLY A 67 -9.28 -12.05 10.42
N ASP A 68 -8.17 -12.65 10.00
CA ASP A 68 -7.54 -13.75 10.72
C ASP A 68 -7.15 -13.32 12.13
N ASN A 69 -6.29 -12.30 12.28
CA ASN A 69 -5.82 -11.83 13.58
C ASN A 69 -6.95 -11.41 14.52
N ALA A 70 -8.00 -10.75 14.01
CA ALA A 70 -9.17 -10.40 14.81
C ALA A 70 -9.92 -11.65 15.30
N GLY A 71 -10.07 -12.66 14.45
CA GLY A 71 -10.78 -13.91 14.78
C GLY A 71 -10.07 -14.80 15.79
N ARG A 72 -8.73 -14.73 15.87
CA ARG A 72 -7.92 -15.52 16.83
C ARG A 72 -7.27 -14.71 17.96
N TYR A 73 -7.58 -13.42 18.07
CA TYR A 73 -7.07 -12.58 19.16
C TYR A 73 -7.30 -13.26 20.53
N PRO A 74 -6.30 -13.34 21.43
CA PRO A 74 -5.03 -12.60 21.43
C PRO A 74 -3.85 -13.29 20.72
N ASN A 75 -4.06 -14.44 20.05
CA ASN A 75 -3.00 -15.09 19.30
C ASN A 75 -2.79 -14.32 17.99
N ILE A 76 -1.78 -13.46 17.90
CA ILE A 76 -1.43 -12.65 16.73
C ILE A 76 -0.31 -13.28 15.90
N GLY A 77 -0.33 -13.05 14.60
CA GLY A 77 0.71 -13.53 13.69
C GLY A 77 0.85 -12.63 12.47
N SER A 78 2.08 -12.53 11.98
CA SER A 78 2.43 -11.77 10.79
C SER A 78 1.84 -12.40 9.53
N GLY A 79 1.17 -11.59 8.75
CA GLY A 79 0.70 -11.94 7.42
C GLY A 79 1.82 -11.87 6.39
N LEU A 80 1.77 -12.79 5.43
CA LEU A 80 2.62 -12.73 4.24
C LEU A 80 2.13 -11.63 3.31
N ARG A 81 3.01 -10.68 2.97
CA ARG A 81 2.74 -9.63 1.98
C ARG A 81 3.38 -10.00 0.64
N ARG A 82 2.71 -9.63 -0.46
CA ARG A 82 3.24 -9.77 -1.80
C ARG A 82 4.27 -8.67 -2.07
N SER A 83 5.13 -8.89 -3.06
CA SER A 83 5.85 -7.78 -3.69
C SER A 83 4.83 -6.77 -4.23
N THR A 84 5.04 -5.49 -3.93
CA THR A 84 4.16 -4.42 -4.41
C THR A 84 4.07 -4.45 -5.93
N ILE A 85 2.85 -4.38 -6.45
CA ILE A 85 2.58 -4.31 -7.90
C ILE A 85 1.51 -3.28 -8.18
N GLY A 86 1.68 -2.46 -9.22
CA GLY A 86 0.65 -1.50 -9.63
C GLY A 86 0.59 -1.34 -11.14
N VAL A 87 -0.61 -1.01 -11.63
CA VAL A 87 -0.91 -0.82 -13.04
C VAL A 87 -1.74 0.44 -13.23
N VAL A 88 -1.36 1.26 -14.20
CA VAL A 88 -2.15 2.38 -14.70
C VAL A 88 -2.62 2.03 -16.10
N PHE A 89 -3.94 1.86 -16.25
CA PHE A 89 -4.61 1.42 -17.47
C PHE A 89 -4.76 2.54 -18.51
N THR A 90 -3.65 3.22 -18.80
CA THR A 90 -3.55 4.22 -19.87
C THR A 90 -3.12 3.56 -21.19
N SER A 91 -3.02 4.36 -22.26
CA SER A 91 -2.42 3.93 -23.53
C SER A 91 -1.27 4.87 -23.88
N PRO A 92 0.01 4.43 -23.82
CA PRO A 92 0.47 3.10 -23.40
C PRO A 92 0.21 2.82 -21.91
N GLN A 93 0.14 1.54 -21.54
CA GLN A 93 -0.02 1.14 -20.13
C GLN A 93 1.27 1.40 -19.35
N ILE A 94 1.13 1.63 -18.03
CA ILE A 94 2.26 1.76 -17.10
C ILE A 94 2.11 0.68 -16.04
N GLY A 95 3.14 -0.11 -15.81
CA GLY A 95 3.20 -1.12 -14.76
C GLY A 95 4.49 -1.01 -13.96
N PHE A 96 4.43 -1.33 -12.67
CA PHE A 96 5.61 -1.37 -11.79
C PHE A 96 5.50 -2.53 -10.80
N VAL A 97 6.65 -3.08 -10.41
CA VAL A 97 6.78 -4.17 -9.42
C VAL A 97 7.95 -3.88 -8.50
N GLY A 98 7.79 -4.16 -7.21
CA GLY A 98 8.85 -4.03 -6.20
C GLY A 98 9.08 -2.59 -5.74
N LEU A 99 10.32 -2.28 -5.39
CA LEU A 99 10.72 -0.97 -4.89
C LEU A 99 10.59 0.09 -5.98
N LYS A 100 10.09 1.27 -5.59
CA LYS A 100 10.19 2.48 -6.43
C LYS A 100 11.64 2.92 -6.50
N TYR A 101 12.03 3.55 -7.61
CA TYR A 101 13.38 4.08 -7.78
C TYR A 101 13.85 4.94 -6.60
N ALA A 102 12.98 5.82 -6.07
CA ALA A 102 13.30 6.64 -4.90
C ALA A 102 13.61 5.81 -3.64
N GLN A 103 12.99 4.64 -3.49
CA GLN A 103 13.29 3.72 -2.39
C GLN A 103 14.62 3.01 -2.62
N VAL A 104 14.89 2.57 -3.86
CA VAL A 104 16.20 1.99 -4.23
C VAL A 104 17.32 2.98 -3.97
N ALA A 105 17.21 4.20 -4.49
CA ALA A 105 18.20 5.26 -4.33
C ALA A 105 18.39 5.72 -2.86
N ALA A 106 17.42 5.47 -1.98
CA ALA A 106 17.54 5.73 -0.55
C ALA A 106 18.15 4.56 0.23
N GLN A 107 18.01 3.33 -0.27
CA GLN A 107 18.46 2.11 0.40
C GLN A 107 19.84 1.64 -0.06
N TYR A 108 20.21 1.95 -1.30
CA TYR A 108 21.41 1.43 -1.95
C TYR A 108 22.27 2.58 -2.49
N GLN A 109 23.58 2.41 -2.41
CA GLN A 109 24.55 3.27 -3.09
C GLN A 109 24.51 3.03 -4.61
N ALA A 110 25.01 3.99 -5.39
CA ALA A 110 24.88 3.96 -6.85
C ALA A 110 25.60 2.76 -7.51
N ASP A 111 26.59 2.18 -6.85
CA ASP A 111 27.35 1.00 -7.26
C ASP A 111 26.75 -0.32 -6.75
N GLU A 112 25.71 -0.27 -5.91
CA GLU A 112 25.01 -1.45 -5.37
C GLU A 112 23.79 -1.86 -6.20
N PHE A 113 23.42 -1.10 -7.24
CA PHE A 113 22.35 -1.47 -8.16
C PHE A 113 22.67 -1.09 -9.61
N VAL A 114 22.00 -1.77 -10.54
CA VAL A 114 22.12 -1.52 -11.99
C VAL A 114 20.77 -1.16 -12.59
N ILE A 115 20.79 -0.37 -13.66
CA ILE A 115 19.60 0.00 -14.43
C ILE A 115 19.71 -0.64 -15.82
N GLY A 116 18.67 -1.38 -16.22
CA GLY A 116 18.50 -1.91 -17.56
C GLY A 116 17.32 -1.26 -18.25
N GLU A 117 17.48 -0.85 -19.52
CA GLU A 117 16.46 -0.14 -20.27
C GLU A 117 16.25 -0.74 -21.66
N VAL A 118 15.02 -0.70 -22.15
CA VAL A 118 14.66 -1.12 -23.51
C VAL A 118 13.58 -0.20 -24.09
N SER A 119 13.68 0.09 -25.38
CA SER A 119 12.67 0.88 -26.11
C SER A 119 11.71 -0.02 -26.88
N PHE A 120 10.41 0.22 -26.75
CA PHE A 120 9.36 -0.46 -27.52
C PHE A 120 9.04 0.23 -28.86
N LYS A 121 9.83 1.23 -29.28
CA LYS A 121 9.64 1.87 -30.58
C LYS A 121 9.95 0.87 -31.69
N ILE A 122 8.97 0.61 -32.56
CA ILE A 122 9.20 -0.14 -33.80
C ILE A 122 9.93 0.79 -34.77
N LYS A 123 11.17 0.44 -35.16
CA LYS A 123 11.82 1.09 -36.30
C LYS A 123 11.14 0.57 -37.57
N VAL A 124 10.24 1.35 -38.14
CA VAL A 124 9.81 1.13 -39.53
C VAL A 124 10.99 1.57 -40.40
N ALA A 125 11.64 0.61 -41.07
CA ALA A 125 12.59 0.94 -42.12
C ALA A 125 11.82 1.69 -43.22
N ALA A 126 12.23 2.92 -43.52
CA ALA A 126 11.76 3.62 -44.69
C ALA A 126 12.20 2.82 -45.92
N ALA A 127 11.21 2.34 -46.69
CA ALA A 127 11.41 1.82 -48.04
C ALA A 127 11.22 2.96 -49.05
#